data_AF-A0A3T1CBV8-F1
#
_entry.id   AF-A0A3T1CBV8-F1
#
_cell.length_a   1.000
_cell.length_b   1.000
_cell.length_c   1.000
_cell.angle_alpha   90.00
_cell.angle_beta   90.00
_cell.angle_gamma   90.00
#
_symmetry.space_group_name_H-M   'P 1'
#
loop_
_entity.id
_entity.type
_entity.pdbx_description
1 polymer ?
#
loop_
_entity_poly.entity_id
_entity_poly.type
_entity_poly.pdbx_seq_one_letter_code
_entity_poly.pdbx_strand_id
1 'polypeptide(L)'
;MKFADTHEWIEVADRIGIVGVSKHAQKELGEIVYVELPKIGKKVKAGEEAAVLESTKAATDIYSPVSGTIIEVNTALSSAADLVNTSPEKEGWLFKIEMDSLDELNKLIEAQEYYAKFS
;
A
#
# COMPACT_ATOMS: atom_id res chain seq x y z
N MET A 1 5.63 8.47 -7.52
CA MET A 1 5.41 7.65 -6.32
C MET A 1 5.85 8.42 -5.10
N LYS A 2 5.08 8.33 -4.01
CA LYS A 2 5.41 8.88 -2.68
C LYS A 2 5.22 7.81 -1.62
N PHE A 3 5.74 8.02 -0.42
CA PHE A 3 5.76 7.03 0.65
C PHE A 3 5.21 7.60 1.96
N ALA A 4 4.49 6.77 2.72
CA ALA A 4 4.17 7.05 4.11
C ALA A 4 5.36 6.69 5.03
N ASP A 5 5.40 7.28 6.22
CA ASP A 5 6.37 6.91 7.26
C ASP A 5 6.29 5.42 7.63
N THR A 6 5.09 4.84 7.51
CA THR A 6 4.76 3.43 7.76
C THR A 6 5.08 2.49 6.59
N HIS A 7 5.75 3.00 5.56
CA HIS A 7 6.32 2.25 4.43
C HIS A 7 5.34 1.76 3.36
N GLU A 8 4.10 2.25 3.35
CA GLU A 8 3.23 2.17 2.19
C GLU A 8 3.65 3.17 1.12
N TRP A 9 3.52 2.80 -0.14
CA TRP A 9 3.71 3.70 -1.28
C TRP A 9 2.37 4.03 -1.94
N ILE A 10 2.34 5.20 -2.58
CA ILE A 10 1.25 5.61 -3.46
C ILE A 10 1.79 6.14 -4.79
N GLU A 11 1.26 5.61 -5.89
CA GLU A 11 1.45 6.15 -7.24
C GLU A 11 0.14 6.79 -7.70
N VAL A 12 0.21 8.05 -8.14
CA VAL A 12 -0.98 8.85 -8.43
C VAL A 12 -1.07 9.16 -9.93
N ALA A 13 -2.23 8.88 -10.50
CA ALA A 13 -2.66 9.38 -11.79
C ALA A 13 -4.00 10.13 -11.61
N ASP A 14 -4.01 11.43 -11.90
CA ASP A 14 -5.12 12.33 -11.61
C ASP A 14 -5.55 12.29 -10.14
N ARG A 15 -6.72 11.70 -9.84
CA ARG A 15 -7.28 11.54 -8.49
C ARG A 15 -7.23 10.10 -7.97
N ILE A 16 -6.66 9.18 -8.76
CA ILE A 16 -6.58 7.76 -8.42
C ILE A 16 -5.17 7.47 -7.91
N GLY A 17 -5.10 7.01 -6.66
CA GLY A 17 -3.89 6.48 -6.05
C GLY A 17 -3.87 4.97 -6.11
N ILE A 18 -2.78 4.38 -6.62
CA ILE A 18 -2.47 2.95 -6.49
C ILE A 18 -1.59 2.81 -5.24
N VAL A 19 -1.95 1.92 -4.33
CA VAL A 19 -1.28 1.74 -3.04
C VAL A 19 -0.71 0.34 -2.89
N GLY A 20 0.47 0.24 -2.31
CA GLY A 20 1.10 -1.02 -1.91
C GLY A 20 2.13 -0.81 -0.80
N VAL A 21 2.95 -1.82 -0.53
CA VAL A 21 4.03 -1.75 0.48
C VAL A 21 5.40 -1.63 -0.19
N SER A 22 6.33 -0.90 0.42
CA SER A 22 7.67 -0.73 -0.16
C SER A 22 8.48 -2.03 -0.09
N LYS A 23 9.59 -2.08 -0.85
CA LYS A 23 10.56 -3.19 -0.73
C LYS A 23 11.14 -3.31 0.67
N HIS A 24 11.36 -2.18 1.34
CA HIS A 24 11.83 -2.17 2.71
C HIS A 24 10.80 -2.82 3.64
N ALA A 25 9.53 -2.42 3.54
CA ALA A 25 8.45 -2.99 4.34
C ALA A 25 8.32 -4.51 4.12
N GLN A 26 8.31 -4.94 2.85
CA GLN A 26 8.24 -6.36 2.50
C GLN A 26 9.35 -7.17 3.19
N LYS A 27 10.58 -6.65 3.17
CA LYS A 27 11.74 -7.32 3.81
C LYS A 27 11.57 -7.45 5.32
N GLU A 28 11.06 -6.41 5.99
CA GLU A 28 10.81 -6.40 7.43
C GLU A 28 9.67 -7.35 7.82
N LEU A 29 8.58 -7.37 7.02
CA LEU A 29 7.43 -8.25 7.21
C LEU A 29 7.81 -9.74 7.03
N GLY A 30 8.74 -10.01 6.12
CA GLY A 30 9.14 -11.36 5.73
C GLY A 30 8.26 -11.93 4.64
N GLU A 31 8.27 -13.26 4.50
CA GLU A 31 7.53 -13.97 3.46
C GLU A 31 6.02 -13.84 3.69
N ILE A 32 5.36 -13.07 2.84
CA ILE A 32 3.92 -12.90 2.82
C ILE A 32 3.27 -14.14 2.23
N VAL A 33 2.32 -14.72 2.96
CA VAL A 33 1.59 -15.95 2.61
C VAL A 33 0.11 -15.70 2.39
N TYR A 34 -0.43 -14.60 2.93
CA TYR A 34 -1.83 -14.21 2.76
C TYR A 34 -1.99 -12.69 2.74
N VAL A 35 -3.00 -12.22 2.00
CA VAL A 35 -3.35 -10.81 1.85
C VAL A 35 -4.86 -10.66 2.05
N GLU A 36 -5.25 -9.93 3.10
CA GLU A 36 -6.63 -9.48 3.28
C GLU A 36 -6.81 -8.10 2.64
N LEU A 37 -7.54 -8.07 1.53
CA LEU A 37 -7.80 -6.83 0.76
C LEU A 37 -9.03 -6.09 1.30
N PRO A 38 -9.07 -4.74 1.18
CA PRO A 38 -10.24 -3.96 1.54
C PRO A 38 -11.46 -4.33 0.67
N LYS A 39 -12.64 -3.94 1.14
CA LYS A 39 -13.85 -3.96 0.30
C LYS A 39 -13.87 -2.73 -0.63
N ILE A 40 -14.18 -2.96 -1.91
CA ILE A 40 -14.51 -1.87 -2.84
C ILE A 40 -15.71 -1.09 -2.28
N GLY A 41 -15.64 0.25 -2.34
CA GLY A 41 -16.61 1.17 -1.75
C GLY A 41 -16.35 1.52 -0.28
N LYS A 42 -15.40 0.86 0.40
CA LYS A 42 -14.97 1.27 1.75
C LYS A 42 -14.41 2.69 1.69
N LYS A 43 -14.88 3.57 2.56
CA LYS A 43 -14.25 4.85 2.83
C LYS A 43 -13.22 4.67 3.93
N VAL A 44 -12.03 5.22 3.73
CA VAL A 44 -10.91 5.19 4.69
C VAL A 44 -10.34 6.58 4.85
N LYS A 45 -9.84 6.90 6.05
CA LYS A 45 -9.05 8.10 6.30
C LYS A 45 -7.56 7.81 6.16
N ALA A 46 -6.77 8.85 5.92
CA ALA A 46 -5.31 8.75 6.02
C ALA A 46 -4.91 8.22 7.41
N GLY A 47 -4.05 7.20 7.44
CA GLY A 47 -3.63 6.49 8.65
C GLY A 47 -4.65 5.47 9.20
N GLU A 48 -5.77 5.24 8.52
CA GLU A 48 -6.72 4.19 8.87
C GLU A 48 -6.33 2.87 8.20
N GLU A 49 -6.54 1.75 8.90
CA GLU A 49 -6.33 0.40 8.37
C GLU A 49 -7.17 0.15 7.11
N ALA A 50 -6.50 -0.28 6.05
CA ALA A 50 -7.09 -0.59 4.77
C ALA A 50 -6.97 -2.08 4.39
N ALA A 51 -5.85 -2.73 4.72
CA ALA A 51 -5.57 -4.12 4.37
C ALA A 51 -4.76 -4.80 5.48
N VAL A 52 -4.66 -6.13 5.45
CA VAL A 52 -3.79 -6.91 6.35
C VAL A 52 -2.88 -7.79 5.50
N LEU A 53 -1.58 -7.82 5.83
CA LEU A 53 -0.63 -8.77 5.27
C LEU A 53 -0.24 -9.79 6.33
N GLU A 54 -0.44 -11.07 6.03
CA GLU A 54 0.05 -12.15 6.89
C GLU A 54 1.33 -12.73 6.31
N SER A 55 2.37 -12.73 7.12
CA SER A 55 3.61 -13.45 6.85
C SER A 55 3.67 -14.76 7.65
N THR A 56 4.71 -15.55 7.39
CA THR A 56 5.03 -16.72 8.23
C THR A 56 5.33 -16.39 9.70
N LYS A 57 5.46 -15.10 10.04
CA LYS A 57 5.78 -14.62 11.39
C LYS A 57 4.60 -13.95 12.09
N ALA A 58 3.87 -13.08 11.39
CA ALA A 58 2.84 -12.24 11.98
C ALA A 58 1.84 -11.73 10.94
N ALA A 59 0.67 -11.30 11.41
CA ALA A 59 -0.24 -10.44 10.66
C ALA A 59 0.11 -8.97 10.95
N THR A 60 0.15 -8.14 9.91
CA THR A 60 0.43 -6.71 10.01
C THR A 60 -0.62 -5.90 9.26
N ASP A 61 -1.18 -4.92 9.97
CA ASP A 61 -2.10 -3.94 9.42
C ASP A 61 -1.38 -2.97 8.47
N ILE A 62 -2.00 -2.72 7.32
CA ILE A 62 -1.53 -1.77 6.31
C ILE A 62 -2.47 -0.57 6.29
N TYR A 63 -1.88 0.62 6.37
CA TYR A 63 -2.63 1.86 6.52
C TYR A 63 -2.80 2.58 5.19
N SER A 64 -3.93 3.26 5.01
CA SER A 64 -4.13 4.11 3.84
C SER A 64 -3.25 5.35 3.95
N PRO A 65 -2.41 5.68 2.95
CA PRO A 65 -1.58 6.88 2.97
C PRO A 65 -2.40 8.18 2.83
N VAL A 66 -3.63 8.07 2.32
CA VAL A 66 -4.54 9.19 2.04
C VAL A 66 -5.98 8.81 2.35
N SER A 67 -6.83 9.82 2.53
CA SER A 67 -8.27 9.67 2.72
C SER A 67 -8.97 9.52 1.37
N GLY A 68 -9.98 8.65 1.31
CA GLY A 68 -10.73 8.43 0.07
C GLY A 68 -11.62 7.20 0.08
N THR A 69 -11.99 6.76 -1.12
CA THR A 69 -12.85 5.59 -1.34
C THR A 69 -12.11 4.53 -2.13
N ILE A 70 -12.10 3.28 -1.65
CA ILE A 70 -11.50 2.15 -2.37
C ILE A 70 -12.32 1.87 -3.63
N ILE A 71 -11.69 1.92 -4.80
CA ILE A 71 -12.37 1.73 -6.10
C ILE A 71 -11.96 0.44 -6.81
N GLU A 72 -10.80 -0.12 -6.46
CA GLU A 72 -10.28 -1.35 -7.06
C GLU A 72 -9.36 -2.07 -6.07
N VAL A 73 -9.27 -3.40 -6.19
CA VAL A 73 -8.33 -4.22 -5.41
C VAL A 73 -7.63 -5.21 -6.33
N ASN A 74 -6.41 -5.60 -5.97
CA ASN A 74 -5.64 -6.55 -6.76
C ASN A 74 -6.11 -7.99 -6.50
N THR A 75 -7.15 -8.42 -7.22
CA THR A 75 -7.73 -9.75 -7.05
C THR A 75 -6.76 -10.88 -7.37
N ALA A 76 -5.62 -10.63 -8.03
CA ALA A 76 -4.61 -11.66 -8.25
C ALA A 76 -3.99 -12.15 -6.93
N LEU A 77 -3.93 -11.30 -5.90
CA LEU A 77 -3.27 -11.61 -4.62
C LEU A 77 -3.95 -12.74 -3.83
N SER A 78 -5.23 -13.05 -4.11
CA SER A 78 -5.88 -14.21 -3.48
C SER A 78 -5.27 -15.55 -3.89
N SER A 79 -4.62 -15.61 -5.05
CA SER A 79 -3.93 -16.80 -5.56
C SER A 79 -2.42 -16.60 -5.76
N ALA A 80 -1.94 -15.36 -5.64
CA ALA A 80 -0.56 -14.97 -5.92
C ALA A 80 -0.07 -13.94 -4.89
N ALA A 81 -0.21 -14.25 -3.60
CA ALA A 81 0.32 -13.41 -2.51
C ALA A 81 1.84 -13.14 -2.66
N ASP A 82 2.56 -14.04 -3.32
CA ASP A 82 3.99 -13.91 -3.61
C ASP A 82 4.36 -12.70 -4.48
N LEU A 83 3.39 -12.09 -5.18
CA LEU A 83 3.62 -10.82 -5.87
C LEU A 83 4.01 -9.69 -4.90
N VAL A 84 3.53 -9.73 -3.66
CA VAL A 84 3.97 -8.80 -2.61
C VAL A 84 5.43 -9.05 -2.25
N ASN A 85 5.91 -10.28 -2.28
CA ASN A 85 7.32 -10.61 -1.99
C ASN A 85 8.25 -10.22 -3.14
N THR A 86 7.86 -10.56 -4.37
CA THR A 86 8.74 -10.48 -5.55
C THR A 86 8.63 -9.15 -6.30
N SER A 87 7.49 -8.48 -6.20
CA SER A 87 7.16 -7.27 -6.96
C SER A 87 6.37 -6.23 -6.13
N PRO A 88 6.79 -5.92 -4.88
CA PRO A 88 6.00 -5.12 -3.92
C PRO A 88 5.61 -3.72 -4.43
N GLU A 89 6.46 -3.11 -5.25
CA GLU A 89 6.29 -1.75 -5.79
C GLU A 89 5.78 -1.75 -7.25
N LYS A 90 5.28 -2.89 -7.75
CA LYS A 90 4.72 -3.04 -9.09
C LYS A 90 3.51 -3.97 -9.08
N GLU A 91 3.72 -5.27 -9.29
CA GLU A 91 2.62 -6.24 -9.45
C GLU A 91 1.96 -6.59 -8.11
N GLY A 92 2.65 -6.34 -6.99
CA GLY A 92 2.17 -6.52 -5.61
C GLY A 92 1.37 -5.34 -5.04
N TRP A 93 0.84 -4.44 -5.88
CA TRP A 93 -0.08 -3.40 -5.43
C TRP A 93 -1.31 -4.02 -4.76
N LEU A 94 -1.86 -3.35 -3.74
CA LEU A 94 -2.94 -3.89 -2.91
C LEU A 94 -4.30 -3.37 -3.37
N PHE A 95 -4.46 -2.05 -3.44
CA PHE A 95 -5.72 -1.41 -3.79
C PHE A 95 -5.52 -0.08 -4.52
N LYS A 96 -6.59 0.37 -5.19
CA LYS A 96 -6.69 1.73 -5.71
C LYS A 96 -7.73 2.52 -4.92
N ILE A 97 -7.39 3.77 -4.65
CA ILE A 97 -8.21 4.71 -3.90
C ILE A 97 -8.50 5.95 -4.76
N GLU A 98 -9.77 6.32 -4.86
CA GLU A 98 -10.16 7.65 -5.31
C GLU A 98 -10.01 8.60 -4.12
N MET A 99 -9.06 9.52 -4.22
CA MET A 99 -8.68 10.40 -3.11
C MET A 99 -9.74 11.49 -2.89
N ASP A 100 -10.00 11.83 -1.63
CA ASP A 100 -10.88 12.95 -1.29
C ASP A 100 -10.19 14.30 -1.54
N SER A 101 -8.87 14.39 -1.28
CA SER A 101 -8.03 15.57 -1.54
C SER A 101 -6.62 15.20 -1.97
N LEU A 102 -6.03 15.99 -2.88
CA LEU A 102 -4.63 15.84 -3.29
C LEU A 102 -3.65 16.46 -2.28
N ASP A 103 -4.13 17.31 -1.37
CA ASP A 103 -3.26 18.03 -0.43
C ASP A 103 -2.58 17.11 0.58
N GLU A 104 -3.16 15.95 0.86
CA GLU A 104 -2.58 14.94 1.75
C GLU A 104 -1.29 14.34 1.18
N LEU A 105 -1.10 14.37 -0.15
CA LEU A 105 0.14 13.96 -0.80
C LEU A 105 1.35 14.83 -0.41
N ASN A 106 1.11 16.04 0.13
CA ASN A 106 2.18 16.92 0.62
C ASN A 106 2.75 16.47 1.98
N LYS A 107 2.06 15.55 2.67
CA LYS A 107 2.52 14.97 3.94
C LYS A 107 3.36 13.70 3.73
N LEU A 108 3.40 13.20 2.49
CA LEU A 108 4.12 11.98 2.15
C LEU A 108 5.55 12.29 1.70
N ILE A 109 6.42 11.31 1.88
CA ILE A 109 7.85 11.38 1.57
C ILE A 109 8.05 11.19 0.07
N GLU A 110 8.88 12.02 -0.54
CA GLU A 110 9.26 11.87 -1.94
C GLU A 110 10.11 10.61 -2.15
N ALA A 111 9.93 9.92 -3.28
CA ALA A 111 10.62 8.65 -3.53
C ALA A 111 12.14 8.72 -3.38
N GLN A 112 12.76 9.79 -3.86
CA GLN A 112 14.21 9.99 -3.74
C GLN A 112 14.67 10.05 -2.27
N GLU A 113 13.92 10.73 -1.41
CA GLU A 113 14.22 10.85 0.01
C GLU A 113 14.00 9.52 0.74
N TYR A 114 12.88 8.84 0.45
CA TYR A 114 12.59 7.53 1.04
C TYR A 114 13.69 6.51 0.73
N TYR A 115 14.07 6.40 -0.55
CA TYR A 115 15.13 5.46 -0.94
C TYR A 115 16.49 5.84 -0.38
N ALA A 116 16.82 7.13 -0.23
CA ALA A 116 18.07 7.52 0.43
C ALA A 116 18.16 7.06 1.90
N LYS A 117 17.01 6.90 2.57
CA LYS A 117 16.91 6.48 3.98
C LYS A 117 16.79 4.96 4.15
N PHE A 118 16.16 4.28 3.20
CA PHE A 118 15.76 2.87 3.34
C PHE A 118 16.23 1.95 2.18
N SER A 119 17.19 2.38 1.35
CA SER A 119 17.81 1.55 0.29
C SER A 119 18.64 0.40 0.82
#